data_AF-A0A3N0CEC7-F1
#
_entry.id   AF-A0A3N0CEC7-F1
#
_cell.length_a   1.000
_cell.length_b   1.000
_cell.length_c   1.000
_cell.angle_alpha   90.00
_cell.angle_beta   90.00
_cell.angle_gamma   90.00
#
_symmetry.space_group_name_H-M   'P 1'
#
loop_
_entity.id
_entity.type
_entity.pdbx_description
1 polymer ?
#
loop_
_entity_poly.entity_id
_entity_poly.type
_entity_poly.pdbx_seq_one_letter_code
_entity_poly.pdbx_strand_id
1 'polypeptide(L)' 'MADGKRSRTGTFWGIPYDWRRPTRARFKERMWNPEDPRFMTPRAFGWGYDLNFYRLFHRRSK' A
#
# COMPACT_ATOMS: atom_id res chain seq x y z
N MET A 1 29.74 -12.12 -0.83
CA MET A 1 28.98 -11.82 0.41
C MET A 1 27.59 -11.33 0.00
N ALA A 2 26.54 -12.13 0.16
CA ALA A 2 25.18 -11.70 -0.17
C ALA A 2 24.59 -10.94 1.03
N ASP A 3 24.48 -9.62 0.89
CA ASP A 3 23.93 -8.71 1.88
C ASP A 3 22.47 -9.10 2.20
N GLY A 4 22.25 -9.53 3.46
CA GLY A 4 20.99 -10.02 3.98
C GLY A 4 19.92 -8.94 4.15
N LYS A 5 19.56 -8.22 3.08
CA LYS A 5 18.34 -7.39 3.07
C LYS A 5 17.14 -8.31 2.95
N ARG A 6 16.69 -8.83 4.09
CA ARG A 6 15.32 -9.33 4.25
C ARG A 6 14.39 -8.17 3.86
N SER A 7 13.98 -8.11 2.60
CA SER A 7 12.90 -7.23 2.17
C SER A 7 11.72 -7.58 3.09
N ARG A 8 11.39 -6.67 4.01
CA ARG A 8 10.26 -6.81 4.93
C ARG A 8 8.91 -6.74 4.20
N THR A 9 8.92 -7.02 2.90
CA THR A 9 7.82 -6.86 1.96
C THR A 9 7.72 -8.13 1.14
N GLY A 10 6.51 -8.64 0.98
CA GLY A 10 6.27 -9.83 0.18
C GLY A 10 4.78 -10.06 0.01
N THR A 11 4.43 -11.24 -0.49
CA THR A 11 3.04 -11.68 -0.63
C THR A 11 2.90 -12.99 0.13
N PHE A 12 1.91 -13.07 1.00
CA PHE A 12 1.56 -14.28 1.74
C PHE A 12 0.12 -14.66 1.41
N TRP A 13 -0.10 -15.86 0.87
CA TRP A 13 -1.42 -16.33 0.40
C TRP A 13 -2.08 -15.40 -0.64
N GLY A 14 -1.29 -14.80 -1.53
CA GLY A 14 -1.78 -13.82 -2.51
C GLY A 14 -2.02 -12.41 -1.95
N ILE A 15 -1.90 -12.22 -0.63
CA ILE A 15 -2.09 -10.94 0.04
C ILE A 15 -0.74 -10.28 0.33
N PRO A 16 -0.51 -9.02 -0.09
CA PRO A 16 0.74 -8.33 0.16
C PRO A 16 0.89 -7.99 1.65
N TYR A 17 2.13 -8.04 2.14
CA TYR A 17 2.50 -7.55 3.47
C TYR A 17 3.71 -6.62 3.39
N ASP A 18 3.77 -5.68 4.33
CA ASP A 18 4.86 -4.73 4.48
C ASP A 18 5.17 -4.47 5.97
N TRP A 19 6.28 -4.99 6.48
CA TRP A 19 6.79 -4.77 7.85
C TRP A 19 7.88 -3.69 7.92
N ARG A 20 8.03 -2.86 6.88
CA ARG A 20 8.92 -1.69 6.94
C ARG A 20 8.34 -0.67 7.91
N ARG A 21 9.17 0.24 8.44
CA ARG A 21 8.69 1.24 9.40
C ARG A 21 7.51 2.04 8.80
N PRO A 22 6.37 2.15 9.52
CA PRO A 22 5.26 2.97 9.07
C PRO A 22 5.70 4.44 9.04
N THR A 23 5.45 5.11 7.92
CA THR A 23 5.68 6.55 7.80
C THR A 23 4.38 7.25 7.43
N ARG A 24 4.16 8.45 7.98
CA ARG A 24 2.99 9.26 7.64
C ARG A 24 2.91 9.55 6.14
N ALA A 25 4.06 9.78 5.50
CA ALA A 25 4.18 9.94 4.06
C ALA A 25 3.61 8.73 3.30
N ARG A 26 4.04 7.51 3.64
CA ARG A 26 3.50 6.30 2.99
C ARG A 26 2.02 6.09 3.21
N PHE A 27 1.53 6.32 4.43
CA PHE A 27 0.09 6.19 4.70
C PHE A 27 -0.70 7.15 3.79
N LYS A 28 -0.25 8.40 3.66
CA LYS A 28 -0.85 9.36 2.72
C LYS A 28 -0.74 8.87 1.28
N GLU A 29 0.41 8.38 0.83
CA GLU A 29 0.61 7.85 -0.53
C GLU A 29 -0.19 6.57 -0.84
N ARG A 30 -0.56 5.77 0.16
CA ARG A 30 -1.37 4.54 -0.04
C ARG A 30 -2.86 4.79 0.05
N MET A 31 -3.28 5.66 0.95
CA MET A 31 -4.68 5.94 1.23
C MET A 31 -5.22 7.14 0.42
N TRP A 32 -4.36 8.06 0.00
CA TRP A 32 -4.76 9.30 -0.69
C TRP A 32 -3.77 9.66 -1.80
N ASN A 33 -3.79 8.89 -2.89
CA ASN A 33 -2.92 9.14 -4.03
C ASN A 33 -3.73 9.31 -5.33
N PRO A 34 -3.75 10.52 -5.92
CA PRO A 34 -4.43 10.76 -7.18
C PRO A 34 -3.78 10.08 -8.39
N GLU A 35 -2.48 9.84 -8.32
CA GLU A 35 -1.68 9.26 -9.40
C GLU A 35 -1.78 7.72 -9.44
N ASP A 36 -2.16 7.07 -8.34
CA ASP A 36 -2.35 5.62 -8.31
C ASP A 36 -3.77 5.26 -8.80
N PRO A 37 -3.90 4.56 -9.95
CA PRO A 37 -5.22 4.22 -10.49
C PRO A 37 -5.92 3.10 -9.72
N ARG A 38 -5.24 2.41 -8.81
CA ARG A 38 -5.78 1.25 -8.08
C ARG A 38 -6.69 1.69 -6.93
N PHE A 39 -7.81 0.99 -6.76
CA PHE A 39 -8.69 1.16 -5.58
C PHE A 39 -8.11 0.48 -4.34
N MET A 40 -7.50 -0.69 -4.53
CA MET A 40 -6.85 -1.46 -3.48
C MET A 40 -5.34 -1.30 -3.64
N THR A 41 -4.70 -0.68 -2.64
CA THR A 41 -3.26 -0.51 -2.60
C THR A 41 -2.68 -1.46 -1.55
N PRO A 42 -1.45 -1.98 -1.73
CA PRO A 42 -0.80 -2.73 -0.66
C PRO A 42 -0.69 -1.88 0.60
N ARG A 43 -0.99 -2.46 1.75
CA ARG A 43 -1.02 -1.73 3.01
C ARG A 43 0.32 -1.07 3.32
N ALA A 44 0.30 0.17 3.84
CA ALA A 44 1.53 0.90 4.17
C ALA A 44 2.36 0.22 5.27
N PHE A 45 1.69 -0.53 6.15
CA PHE A 45 2.29 -1.37 7.19
C PHE A 45 1.36 -2.51 7.64
N GLY A 46 1.87 -3.73 7.70
CA GLY A 46 1.15 -4.94 8.10
C GLY A 46 0.78 -5.83 6.92
N TRP A 47 -0.22 -6.69 7.09
CA TRP A 47 -0.71 -7.64 6.09
C TRP A 47 -2.07 -7.20 5.56
N GLY A 48 -2.23 -7.10 4.24
CA GLY A 48 -3.50 -6.73 3.60
C GLY A 48 -3.41 -5.59 2.59
N TYR A 49 -4.59 -5.09 2.25
CA TYR A 49 -4.77 -3.95 1.36
C TYR A 49 -5.29 -2.74 2.16
N ASP A 50 -4.86 -1.56 1.75
CA ASP A 50 -5.50 -0.28 2.05
C ASP A 50 -6.39 0.12 0.88
N LEU A 51 -7.29 1.07 1.15
CA LEU A 51 -8.16 1.66 0.13
C LEU A 51 -7.63 3.04 -0.25
N ASN A 52 -7.53 3.28 -1.55
CA ASN A 52 -7.26 4.61 -2.06
C ASN A 52 -8.56 5.44 -2.01
N PHE A 53 -8.75 6.14 -0.89
CA PHE A 53 -9.92 6.98 -0.63
C PHE A 53 -10.03 8.13 -1.62
N TYR A 54 -8.91 8.64 -2.16
CA TYR A 54 -8.97 9.64 -3.22
C TYR A 54 -9.80 9.11 -4.38
N ARG A 55 -9.52 7.87 -4.81
CA ARG A 55 -10.29 7.22 -5.88
C ARG A 55 -11.70 6.89 -5.44
N LEU A 56 -11.97 6.56 -4.19
CA LEU A 56 -13.34 6.32 -3.71
C LEU A 56 -14.20 7.59 -3.76
N PHE A 57 -13.68 8.73 -3.33
CA PHE A 57 -14.42 9.98 -3.25
C PHE A 57 -14.46 10.76 -4.57
N HIS A 58 -13.37 10.70 -5.36
CA HIS A 58 -13.29 11.37 -6.67
C HIS A 58 -13.79 10.46 -7.81
N ARG A 59 -14.04 9.17 -7.56
CA ARG A 59 -14.86 8.35 -8.45
C ARG A 59 -16.33 8.58 -8.15
N ARG A 60 -16.82 9.75 -8.56
CA ARG A 60 -18.25 10.00 -8.73
C ARG A 60 -18.47 10.60 -10.12
N SER A 61 -18.93 9.74 -11.03
CA SER A 61 -20.05 9.96 -11.95
C SER A 61 -19.88 9.11 -13.21
N LYS A 62 -20.41 7.88 -13.19
CA LYS A 62 -21.18 7.30 -14.29
C LYS A 62 -22.10 6.23 -13.72
#